data_AF-A0A401JZS4-F1
#
_entry.id   AF-A0A401JZS4-F1
#
_cell.length_a   1.000
_cell.length_b   1.000
_cell.length_c   1.000
_cell.angle_alpha   90.00
_cell.angle_beta   90.00
_cell.angle_gamma   90.00
#
_symmetry.space_group_name_H-M   'P 1'
#
loop_
_entity.id
_entity.type
_entity.pdbx_description
1 polymer ?
#
loop_
_entity_poly.entity_id
_entity_poly.type
_entity_poly.pdbx_seq_one_letter_code
_entity_poly.pdbx_strand_id
1 'polypeptide(L)'
;MNIRSNVPVIRLVQLAVMSVIASLAATAALAVPPATVASCEGIQDAYPILGTQCANSYAKINHAPANAAERRETYSARLAVLQIFRKALLCNGMYGASKPTQQSFSSGEAGHLQALANLNAAMTTAGDANVPAAYTSTDLNSVSINKPQCK
;
A
#
# COMPACT_ATOMS: atom_id res chain seq x y z
N MET A 1 -30.52 -26.35 70.63
CA MET A 1 -30.33 -25.65 69.34
C MET A 1 -29.42 -24.45 69.54
N ASN A 2 -28.18 -24.49 69.02
CA ASN A 2 -27.56 -23.41 68.22
C ASN A 2 -26.09 -23.78 67.95
N ILE A 3 -25.81 -24.21 66.72
CA ILE A 3 -24.45 -24.40 66.19
C ILE A 3 -24.11 -23.09 65.46
N ARG A 4 -23.14 -22.32 65.97
CA ARG A 4 -22.60 -21.16 65.25
C ARG A 4 -21.34 -21.59 64.50
N SER A 5 -21.51 -21.81 63.19
CA SER A 5 -20.42 -21.94 62.22
C SER A 5 -19.75 -20.58 62.01
N ASN A 6 -18.47 -20.48 62.34
CA ASN A 6 -17.60 -19.38 61.93
C ASN A 6 -16.53 -19.92 60.99
N VAL A 7 -16.77 -19.82 59.69
CA VAL A 7 -15.71 -19.93 58.68
C VAL A 7 -15.83 -18.72 57.76
N PRO A 8 -14.83 -17.83 57.75
CA PRO A 8 -14.48 -17.15 56.52
C PRO A 8 -12.97 -17.01 56.40
N VAL A 9 -12.25 -18.08 56.06
CA VAL A 9 -10.82 -18.02 55.73
C VAL A 9 -10.56 -18.58 54.33
N ILE A 10 -11.46 -18.34 53.37
CA ILE A 10 -11.24 -18.78 51.97
C ILE A 10 -11.92 -17.80 51.01
N ARG A 11 -11.54 -16.51 51.02
CA ARG A 11 -12.01 -15.55 49.99
C ARG A 11 -11.00 -14.48 49.58
N LEU A 12 -9.70 -14.71 49.78
CA LEU A 12 -8.67 -13.71 49.41
C LEU A 12 -7.66 -14.17 48.34
N VAL A 13 -7.69 -15.43 47.90
CA VAL A 13 -6.70 -15.93 46.93
C VAL A 13 -7.18 -15.87 45.46
N GLN A 14 -8.49 -15.72 45.21
CA GLN A 14 -9.02 -15.76 43.84
C GLN A 14 -9.08 -14.42 43.10
N LEU A 15 -8.87 -13.28 43.77
CA LEU A 15 -9.01 -11.95 43.15
C LEU A 15 -7.71 -11.39 42.54
N ALA A 16 -6.54 -11.94 42.88
CA ALA A 16 -5.26 -11.42 42.39
C ALA A 16 -4.79 -12.06 41.06
N VAL A 17 -5.30 -13.25 40.70
CA VAL A 17 -4.86 -13.96 39.48
C VAL A 17 -5.68 -13.53 38.25
N MET A 18 -6.86 -12.94 38.43
CA MET A 18 -7.73 -12.47 37.36
C MET A 18 -7.37 -11.07 36.83
N SER A 19 -6.45 -10.34 37.47
CA SER A 19 -6.08 -8.97 37.05
C SER A 19 -4.94 -8.93 36.03
N VAL A 20 -4.18 -10.01 35.86
CA VAL A 20 -2.98 -10.03 35.01
C VAL A 20 -3.28 -10.49 33.57
N ILE A 21 -4.44 -11.11 33.32
CA ILE A 21 -4.83 -11.58 31.98
C ILE A 21 -5.47 -10.44 31.15
N ALA A 22 -5.95 -9.36 31.79
CA ALA A 22 -6.53 -8.21 31.08
C ALA A 22 -5.49 -7.33 30.36
N SER A 23 -4.21 -7.45 30.71
CA SER A 23 -3.11 -6.66 30.11
C SER A 23 -2.56 -7.28 28.82
N LEU A 24 -3.01 -8.49 28.45
CA LEU A 24 -2.74 -9.13 27.16
C LEU A 24 -3.95 -9.04 26.23
N ALA A 25 -4.83 -8.05 26.42
CA ALA A 25 -5.65 -7.53 25.34
C ALA A 25 -4.68 -6.96 24.30
N ALA A 26 -4.30 -7.86 23.41
CA ALA A 26 -3.47 -7.63 22.27
C ALA A 26 -3.78 -6.25 21.72
N THR A 27 -2.73 -5.45 21.52
CA THR A 27 -2.67 -4.67 20.30
C THR A 27 -2.76 -5.67 19.14
N ALA A 28 -3.95 -6.23 18.91
CA ALA A 28 -4.40 -6.56 17.59
C ALA A 28 -4.35 -5.20 16.91
N ALA A 29 -3.19 -4.87 16.36
CA ALA A 29 -3.04 -3.80 15.40
C ALA A 29 -4.18 -4.05 14.44
N LEU A 30 -5.23 -3.21 14.51
CA LEU A 30 -6.38 -3.29 13.63
C LEU A 30 -5.76 -3.39 12.25
N ALA A 31 -5.81 -4.58 11.66
CA ALA A 31 -5.21 -4.79 10.36
C ALA A 31 -5.96 -3.82 9.46
N VAL A 32 -5.27 -2.78 9.00
CA VAL A 32 -5.89 -1.83 8.10
C VAL A 32 -6.39 -2.67 6.93
N PRO A 33 -7.70 -2.67 6.66
CA PRO A 33 -8.26 -3.57 5.67
C PRO A 33 -7.57 -3.32 4.33
N PRO A 34 -7.34 -4.38 3.53
CA PRO A 34 -6.66 -4.21 2.25
C PRO A 34 -7.44 -3.24 1.35
N ALA A 35 -6.73 -2.54 0.48
CA ALA A 35 -7.34 -1.69 -0.54
C ALA A 35 -8.20 -2.55 -1.49
N THR A 36 -9.48 -2.23 -1.59
CA THR A 36 -10.43 -2.99 -2.43
C THR A 36 -10.70 -2.34 -3.79
N VAL A 37 -10.38 -1.05 -3.92
CA VAL A 37 -10.58 -0.26 -5.14
C VAL A 37 -9.21 0.09 -5.73
N ALA A 38 -8.97 -0.32 -6.98
CA ALA A 38 -7.72 -0.08 -7.70
C ALA A 38 -7.65 1.36 -8.26
N SER A 39 -7.63 2.34 -7.35
CA SER A 39 -7.50 3.77 -7.66
C SER A 39 -6.59 4.45 -6.63
N CYS A 40 -6.08 5.65 -6.90
CA CYS A 40 -5.32 6.39 -5.90
C CYS A 40 -6.14 6.65 -4.62
N GLU A 41 -7.45 6.89 -4.76
CA GLU A 41 -8.38 7.07 -3.63
C GLU A 41 -8.54 5.77 -2.83
N GLY A 42 -8.81 4.64 -3.49
CA GLY A 42 -8.91 3.34 -2.80
C GLY A 42 -7.60 2.90 -2.15
N ILE A 43 -6.45 3.27 -2.73
CA ILE A 43 -5.15 3.12 -2.10
C ILE A 43 -5.03 4.05 -0.88
N GLN A 44 -5.54 5.28 -0.95
CA GLN A 44 -5.47 6.22 0.16
C GLN A 44 -6.31 5.78 1.36
N ASP A 45 -7.48 5.19 1.11
CA ASP A 45 -8.37 4.70 2.18
C ASP A 45 -7.71 3.60 3.02
N ALA A 46 -6.90 2.74 2.40
CA ALA A 46 -6.19 1.65 3.08
C ALA A 46 -4.74 1.98 3.45
N TYR A 47 -4.04 2.76 2.63
CA TYR A 47 -2.63 3.08 2.74
C TYR A 47 -2.40 4.59 2.50
N PRO A 48 -2.76 5.46 3.46
CA PRO A 48 -2.84 6.91 3.27
C PRO A 48 -1.59 7.56 2.68
N ILE A 49 -0.40 7.10 3.09
CA ILE A 49 0.88 7.61 2.59
C ILE A 49 1.03 7.29 1.10
N LEU A 50 0.75 6.04 0.71
CA LEU A 50 0.84 5.60 -0.69
C LEU A 50 -0.21 6.30 -1.55
N GLY A 51 -1.45 6.39 -1.08
CA GLY A 51 -2.54 7.00 -1.85
C GLY A 51 -2.34 8.51 -2.07
N THR A 52 -1.86 9.22 -1.05
CA THR A 52 -1.48 10.64 -1.19
C THR A 52 -0.38 10.84 -2.24
N GLN A 53 0.65 9.99 -2.22
CA GLN A 53 1.71 10.03 -3.23
C GLN A 53 1.19 9.67 -4.63
N CYS A 54 0.22 8.75 -4.71
CA CYS A 54 -0.43 8.36 -5.96
C CYS A 54 -1.15 9.55 -6.57
N ALA A 55 -2.02 10.21 -5.79
CA ALA A 55 -2.78 11.38 -6.25
C ALA A 55 -1.86 12.52 -6.69
N ASN A 56 -0.83 12.83 -5.90
CA ASN A 56 0.15 13.88 -6.23
C ASN A 56 0.93 13.58 -7.51
N SER A 57 1.26 12.31 -7.75
CA SER A 57 1.96 11.91 -8.98
C SER A 57 1.01 11.92 -10.16
N TYR A 58 -0.21 11.40 -9.99
CA TYR A 58 -1.22 11.36 -11.04
C TYR A 58 -1.58 12.75 -11.55
N ALA A 59 -1.68 13.74 -10.66
CA ALA A 59 -1.94 15.14 -11.02
C ALA A 59 -0.86 15.78 -11.92
N LYS A 60 0.34 15.20 -11.99
CA LYS A 60 1.45 15.67 -12.84
C LYS A 60 1.53 14.97 -14.20
N ILE A 61 0.62 14.04 -14.47
CA ILE A 61 0.59 13.35 -15.76
C ILE A 61 -0.02 14.30 -16.79
N ASN A 62 0.82 14.87 -17.65
CA ASN A 62 0.35 15.55 -18.85
C ASN A 62 0.03 14.51 -19.94
N HIS A 63 -1.19 14.54 -20.48
CA HIS A 63 -1.61 13.62 -21.55
C HIS A 63 -1.09 14.03 -22.93
N ALA A 64 -0.62 15.28 -23.08
CA ALA A 64 -0.03 15.82 -24.31
C ALA A 64 1.18 16.73 -23.99
N PRO A 65 2.31 16.17 -23.50
CA PRO A 65 3.48 16.96 -23.14
C PRO A 65 4.13 17.62 -24.36
N ALA A 66 4.21 18.95 -24.36
CA ALA A 66 4.66 19.74 -25.51
C ALA A 66 6.19 19.83 -25.63
N ASN A 67 6.90 19.79 -24.50
CA ASN A 67 8.34 20.01 -24.45
C ASN A 67 9.07 18.94 -23.62
N ALA A 68 10.41 18.99 -23.63
CA ALA A 68 11.27 18.02 -22.97
C ALA A 68 11.04 17.93 -21.45
N ALA A 69 10.78 19.07 -20.80
CA ALA A 69 10.54 19.12 -19.36
C ALA A 69 9.22 18.43 -19.02
N GLU A 70 8.15 18.73 -19.75
CA GLU A 70 6.83 18.11 -19.57
C GLU A 70 6.86 16.60 -19.87
N ARG A 71 7.61 16.17 -20.90
CA ARG A 71 7.77 14.73 -21.20
C ARG A 71 8.46 14.00 -20.05
N ARG A 72 9.54 14.58 -19.51
CA ARG A 72 10.26 14.02 -18.36
C ARG A 72 9.38 13.97 -17.12
N GLU A 73 8.68 15.05 -16.80
CA GLU A 73 7.78 15.10 -15.64
C GLU A 73 6.67 14.06 -15.78
N THR A 74 6.05 13.97 -16.96
CA THR A 74 5.01 12.97 -17.26
C THR A 74 5.54 11.55 -17.13
N TYR A 75 6.75 11.28 -17.61
CA TYR A 75 7.39 9.97 -17.48
C TYR A 75 7.60 9.61 -16.00
N SER A 76 8.20 10.50 -15.22
CA SER A 76 8.45 10.28 -13.78
C SER A 76 7.14 10.12 -13.00
N ALA A 77 6.12 10.90 -13.30
CA ALA A 77 4.80 10.82 -12.69
C ALA A 77 4.13 9.45 -12.96
N ARG A 78 4.12 9.00 -14.22
CA ARG A 78 3.57 7.69 -14.60
C ARG A 78 4.32 6.54 -13.93
N LEU A 79 5.64 6.62 -13.88
CA LEU A 79 6.47 5.63 -13.21
C LEU A 79 6.14 5.53 -11.72
N ALA A 80 6.01 6.67 -11.04
CA ALA A 80 5.64 6.72 -9.63
C ALA A 80 4.26 6.10 -9.36
N VAL A 81 3.26 6.44 -10.17
CA VAL A 81 1.92 5.84 -10.07
C VAL A 81 1.99 4.32 -10.24
N LEU A 82 2.69 3.83 -11.27
CA LEU A 82 2.83 2.39 -11.53
C LEU A 82 3.50 1.66 -10.35
N GLN A 83 4.57 2.22 -9.79
CA GLN A 83 5.24 1.64 -8.62
C GLN A 83 4.36 1.66 -7.38
N ILE A 84 3.51 2.67 -7.20
CA ILE A 84 2.58 2.73 -6.06
C ILE A 84 1.49 1.69 -6.19
N PHE A 85 0.91 1.48 -7.38
CA PHE A 85 -0.03 0.39 -7.62
C PHE A 85 0.60 -0.98 -7.32
N ARG A 86 1.86 -1.18 -7.73
CA ARG A 86 2.61 -2.39 -7.40
C ARG A 86 2.80 -2.57 -5.90
N LYS A 87 3.16 -1.50 -5.17
CA LYS A 87 3.29 -1.52 -3.70
C LYS A 87 1.95 -1.81 -3.03
N ALA A 88 0.86 -1.20 -3.49
CA ALA A 88 -0.48 -1.46 -2.97
C ALA A 88 -0.90 -2.93 -3.19
N LEU A 89 -0.60 -3.51 -4.34
CA LEU A 89 -0.79 -4.94 -4.60
C LEU A 89 -0.01 -5.81 -3.59
N LEU A 90 1.26 -5.49 -3.33
CA LEU A 90 2.07 -6.23 -2.37
C LEU A 90 1.50 -6.10 -0.95
N CYS A 91 1.13 -4.89 -0.52
CA CYS A 91 0.45 -4.66 0.76
C CYS A 91 -0.86 -5.45 0.86
N ASN A 92 -1.67 -5.46 -0.20
CA ASN A 92 -2.89 -6.27 -0.28
C ASN A 92 -2.59 -7.77 -0.08
N GLY A 93 -1.53 -8.29 -0.71
CA GLY A 93 -1.07 -9.66 -0.47
C GLY A 93 -0.69 -9.93 0.99
N MET A 94 0.00 -8.98 1.64
CA MET A 94 0.41 -9.11 3.05
C MET A 94 -0.77 -9.06 4.04
N TYR A 95 -1.84 -8.35 3.69
CA TYR A 95 -3.08 -8.28 4.48
C TYR A 95 -4.14 -9.30 4.06
N GLY A 96 -3.80 -10.24 3.17
CA GLY A 96 -4.67 -11.37 2.82
C GLY A 96 -5.85 -11.00 1.91
N ALA A 97 -5.70 -9.96 1.08
CA ALA A 97 -6.71 -9.62 0.08
C ALA A 97 -7.01 -10.80 -0.87
N SER A 98 -8.25 -10.89 -1.35
CA SER A 98 -8.65 -11.94 -2.29
C SER A 98 -7.85 -11.88 -3.61
N LYS A 99 -7.71 -13.02 -4.32
CA LYS A 99 -7.06 -13.03 -5.65
C LYS A 99 -7.70 -12.05 -6.63
N PRO A 100 -9.05 -11.94 -6.75
CA PRO A 100 -9.68 -10.92 -7.58
C PRO A 100 -9.29 -9.49 -7.19
N THR A 101 -9.22 -9.20 -5.88
CA THR A 101 -8.76 -7.90 -5.38
C THR A 101 -7.32 -7.65 -5.75
N GLN A 102 -6.41 -8.61 -5.62
CA GLN A 102 -5.03 -8.42 -6.05
C GLN A 102 -4.92 -8.21 -7.57
N GLN A 103 -5.71 -8.95 -8.35
CA GLN A 103 -5.71 -8.86 -9.81
C GLN A 103 -6.18 -7.50 -10.34
N SER A 104 -7.09 -6.81 -9.65
CA SER A 104 -7.55 -5.49 -10.10
C SER A 104 -6.41 -4.46 -10.10
N PHE A 105 -5.47 -4.56 -9.14
CA PHE A 105 -4.30 -3.67 -9.03
C PHE A 105 -3.22 -3.97 -10.07
N SER A 106 -3.06 -5.24 -10.51
CA SER A 106 -2.08 -5.59 -11.54
C SER A 106 -2.60 -5.46 -12.98
N SER A 107 -3.93 -5.41 -13.17
CA SER A 107 -4.54 -5.44 -14.50
C SER A 107 -4.08 -4.32 -15.45
N GLY A 108 -3.75 -3.14 -14.91
CA GLY A 108 -3.28 -1.99 -15.68
C GLY A 108 -1.77 -1.93 -15.94
N GLU A 109 -0.97 -2.82 -15.32
CA GLU A 109 0.50 -2.72 -15.36
C GLU A 109 1.05 -2.72 -16.78
N ALA A 110 0.58 -3.62 -17.65
CA ALA A 110 1.03 -3.71 -19.04
C ALA A 110 0.75 -2.42 -19.83
N GLY A 111 -0.42 -1.80 -19.64
CA GLY A 111 -0.77 -0.55 -20.31
C GLY A 111 0.10 0.63 -19.86
N HIS A 112 0.40 0.72 -18.56
CA HIS A 112 1.31 1.72 -18.03
C HIS A 112 2.75 1.52 -18.48
N LEU A 113 3.23 0.28 -18.54
CA LEU A 113 4.55 -0.06 -19.09
C LEU A 113 4.64 0.34 -20.57
N GLN A 114 3.62 0.06 -21.37
CA GLN A 114 3.58 0.50 -22.77
C GLN A 114 3.58 2.03 -22.89
N ALA A 115 2.83 2.74 -22.05
CA ALA A 115 2.80 4.20 -22.05
C ALA A 115 4.18 4.80 -21.70
N LEU A 116 4.90 4.20 -20.75
CA LEU A 116 6.27 4.60 -20.40
C LEU A 116 7.24 4.35 -21.56
N ALA A 117 7.14 3.19 -22.23
CA ALA A 117 7.95 2.88 -23.41
C ALA A 117 7.70 3.89 -24.54
N ASN A 118 6.44 4.23 -24.81
CA ASN A 118 6.06 5.21 -25.83
C ASN A 118 6.61 6.61 -25.53
N LEU A 119 6.51 7.06 -24.27
CA LEU A 119 7.09 8.35 -23.85
C LEU A 119 8.62 8.35 -23.99
N ASN A 120 9.28 7.27 -23.57
CA ASN A 120 10.74 7.14 -23.70
C ASN A 120 11.20 7.23 -25.16
N ALA A 121 10.50 6.53 -26.06
CA ALA A 121 10.76 6.59 -27.50
C ALA A 121 10.51 8.00 -28.06
N ALA A 122 9.43 8.67 -27.64
CA ALA A 122 9.15 10.05 -28.05
C ALA A 122 10.25 11.03 -27.60
N MET A 123 10.74 10.90 -26.36
CA MET A 123 11.85 11.70 -25.84
C MET A 123 13.15 11.45 -26.64
N THR A 124 13.41 10.21 -27.02
CA THR A 124 14.58 9.82 -27.85
C THR A 124 14.50 10.44 -29.24
N THR A 125 13.36 10.28 -29.92
CA THR A 125 13.13 10.84 -31.26
C THR A 125 13.19 12.36 -31.27
N ALA A 126 12.73 13.02 -30.20
CA ALA A 126 12.79 14.47 -30.05
C ALA A 126 14.20 15.01 -29.68
N GLY A 127 15.15 14.14 -29.34
CA GLY A 127 16.51 14.54 -28.96
C GLY A 127 16.61 15.16 -27.56
N ASP A 128 15.78 14.73 -26.61
CA ASP A 128 15.79 15.29 -25.25
C ASP A 128 17.11 14.98 -24.52
N ALA A 129 17.72 15.98 -23.89
CA ALA A 129 19.07 15.85 -23.30
C ALA A 129 19.20 14.84 -22.13
N ASN A 130 18.12 14.51 -21.43
CA ASN A 130 18.14 13.45 -20.39
C ASN A 130 16.91 12.55 -20.54
N VAL A 131 17.00 11.62 -21.49
CA VAL A 131 16.03 10.51 -21.63
C VAL A 131 16.30 9.48 -20.52
N PRO A 132 15.29 9.09 -19.72
CA PRO A 132 15.45 8.04 -18.72
C PRO A 132 15.81 6.69 -19.36
N ALA A 133 16.39 5.77 -18.59
CA ALA A 133 16.48 4.38 -19.01
C ALA A 133 15.08 3.79 -19.24
N ALA A 134 14.96 2.83 -20.17
CA ALA A 134 13.71 2.12 -20.38
C ALA A 134 13.31 1.37 -19.09
N TYR A 135 12.04 1.50 -18.69
CA TYR A 135 11.49 0.82 -17.52
C TYR A 135 10.64 -0.36 -17.99
N THR A 136 10.92 -1.55 -17.45
CA THR A 136 10.39 -2.82 -17.94
C THR A 136 9.55 -3.54 -16.89
N SER A 137 8.94 -4.65 -17.29
CA SER A 137 8.27 -5.56 -16.35
C SER A 137 9.25 -6.14 -15.33
N THR A 138 10.52 -6.36 -15.70
CA THR A 138 11.57 -6.80 -14.78
C THR A 138 11.79 -5.77 -13.68
N ASP A 139 11.91 -4.49 -14.05
CA ASP A 139 12.08 -3.41 -13.08
C ASP A 139 10.87 -3.27 -12.16
N LEU A 140 9.66 -3.41 -12.72
CA LEU A 140 8.41 -3.39 -11.94
C LEU A 140 8.33 -4.55 -10.96
N ASN A 141 8.72 -5.76 -11.39
CA ASN A 141 8.69 -6.96 -10.55
C ASN A 141 9.76 -6.95 -9.45
N SER A 142 10.81 -6.13 -9.58
CA SER A 142 11.81 -5.93 -8.54
C SER A 142 11.36 -4.99 -7.41
N VAL A 143 10.22 -4.28 -7.58
CA VAL A 143 9.63 -3.47 -6.51
C VAL A 143 9.25 -4.38 -5.35
N SER A 144 9.74 -4.03 -4.17
CA SER A 144 9.48 -4.74 -2.91
C SER A 144 8.93 -3.79 -1.85
N ILE A 145 8.29 -4.36 -0.84
CA ILE A 145 7.76 -3.64 0.32
C ILE A 145 7.73 -4.58 1.53
N ASN A 146 7.72 -4.00 2.74
CA ASN A 146 7.48 -4.72 3.99
C ASN A 146 6.25 -4.17 4.72
N LYS A 147 5.76 -4.92 5.72
CA LYS A 147 4.50 -4.62 6.40
C LYS A 147 4.48 -3.22 7.05
N PRO A 148 5.56 -2.76 7.72
CA PRO A 148 5.62 -1.41 8.25
C PRO A 148 5.45 -0.29 7.22
N GLN A 149 5.78 -0.53 5.95
CA GLN A 149 5.62 0.44 4.86
C GLN A 149 4.20 0.49 4.28
N CYS A 150 3.31 -0.43 4.68
CA CYS A 150 1.91 -0.47 4.26
C CYS A 150 0.98 0.27 5.24
N LYS A 151 1.46 1.38 5.80
CA LYS A 151 0.75 2.22 6.77
C LYS A 151 0.39 3.57 6.15
#